data_AF-R6HVR5-F1
#
_entry.id   AF-R6HVR5-F1
#
_cell.length_a   1.000
_cell.length_b   1.000
_cell.length_c   1.000
_cell.angle_alpha   90.00
_cell.angle_beta   90.00
_cell.angle_gamma   90.00
#
_symmetry.space_group_name_H-M   'P 1'
#
loop_
_entity.id
_entity.type
_entity.pdbx_description
1 polymer ?
#
loop_
_entity_poly.entity_id
_entity_poly.type
_entity_poly.pdbx_seq_one_letter_code
_entity_poly.pdbx_strand_id
1 'polypeptide(L)'
;MPTWMAAADLIIGRAGASTLNEIAASGTPCIIVPSPNVTDNHQEKNARVLADRGAAQIIHEADCTGQALFREAQVLLNDPARCRAMRRALLNLAVVDSAERIYGAILELAKQN
;
A
#
# COMPACT_ATOMS: atom_id res chain seq x y z
N MET A 1 3.03 -11.22 -9.23
CA MET A 1 2.61 -9.82 -9.43
C MET A 1 3.74 -8.78 -9.56
N PRO A 2 5.00 -8.97 -9.11
CA PRO A 2 5.94 -7.84 -8.96
C PRO A 2 6.30 -7.14 -10.27
N THR A 3 6.43 -7.88 -11.36
CA THR A 3 6.70 -7.32 -12.70
C THR A 3 5.56 -6.43 -13.20
N TRP A 4 4.30 -6.81 -12.93
CA TRP A 4 3.13 -6.05 -13.34
C TRP A 4 2.94 -4.79 -12.50
N MET A 5 3.17 -4.87 -11.19
CA MET A 5 3.11 -3.71 -10.31
C MET A 5 4.18 -2.67 -10.65
N ALA A 6 5.40 -3.12 -10.99
CA ALA A 6 6.49 -2.23 -11.38
C ALA A 6 6.28 -1.58 -12.76
N ALA A 7 5.49 -2.22 -13.65
CA ALA A 7 5.17 -1.70 -14.97
C ALA A 7 3.94 -0.78 -15.00
N ALA A 8 3.13 -0.78 -13.95
CA ALA A 8 1.92 0.04 -13.85
C ALA A 8 2.23 1.47 -13.39
N ASP A 9 1.47 2.43 -13.90
CA ASP A 9 1.52 3.83 -13.43
C ASP A 9 0.68 4.06 -12.15
N LEU A 10 -0.35 3.23 -11.96
CA LEU A 10 -1.30 3.31 -10.86
C LEU A 10 -1.82 1.93 -10.48
N ILE A 11 -1.85 1.63 -9.18
CA ILE A 11 -2.49 0.43 -8.63
C ILE A 11 -3.80 0.82 -7.93
N ILE A 12 -4.87 0.09 -8.21
CA ILE A 12 -6.14 0.22 -7.50
C ILE A 12 -6.44 -1.13 -6.85
N GLY A 13 -6.70 -1.15 -5.54
CA GLY A 13 -6.88 -2.41 -4.84
C GLY A 13 -7.42 -2.30 -3.43
N ARG A 14 -7.53 -3.46 -2.77
CA ARG A 14 -7.95 -3.59 -1.37
C ARG A 14 -6.76 -3.45 -0.43
N ALA A 15 -7.03 -3.19 0.85
CA ALA A 15 -6.02 -2.91 1.87
C ALA A 15 -5.49 -4.17 2.58
N GLY A 16 -5.22 -5.24 1.81
CA GLY A 16 -4.61 -6.46 2.35
C GLY A 16 -3.16 -6.22 2.79
N ALA A 17 -2.75 -6.74 3.95
CA ALA A 17 -1.42 -6.46 4.52
C ALA A 17 -0.27 -6.79 3.56
N SER A 18 -0.26 -8.01 2.99
CA SER A 18 0.76 -8.41 2.01
C SER A 18 0.70 -7.58 0.74
N THR A 19 -0.51 -7.27 0.25
CA THR A 19 -0.70 -6.44 -0.96
C THR A 19 -0.15 -5.04 -0.76
N LEU A 20 -0.40 -4.41 0.38
CA LEU A 20 0.12 -3.07 0.67
C LEU A 20 1.65 -3.08 0.78
N ASN A 21 2.24 -4.15 1.33
CA ASN A 21 3.71 -4.32 1.34
C ASN A 21 4.28 -4.48 -0.08
N GLU A 22 3.61 -5.23 -0.96
CA GLU A 22 4.01 -5.35 -2.37
C GLU A 22 3.93 -3.99 -3.09
N ILE A 23 2.85 -3.23 -2.86
CA ILE A 23 2.68 -1.87 -3.41
C ILE A 23 3.79 -0.95 -2.88
N ALA A 24 4.08 -0.96 -1.59
CA ALA A 24 5.17 -0.20 -0.99
C ALA A 24 6.52 -0.53 -1.63
N ALA A 25 6.84 -1.82 -1.77
CA ALA A 25 8.08 -2.28 -2.39
C ALA A 25 8.17 -1.89 -3.88
N SER A 26 7.06 -1.87 -4.62
CA SER A 26 7.04 -1.41 -6.02
C SER A 26 7.22 0.11 -6.16
N GLY A 27 6.84 0.88 -5.14
CA GLY A 27 6.80 2.33 -5.18
C GLY A 27 5.79 2.88 -6.20
N THR A 28 4.83 2.07 -6.65
CA THR A 28 3.83 2.47 -7.63
C THR A 28 2.69 3.23 -6.94
N PRO A 29 2.33 4.44 -7.40
CA PRO A 29 1.21 5.20 -6.84
C PRO A 29 -0.06 4.34 -6.74
N CYS A 30 -0.89 4.58 -5.72
CA CYS A 30 -2.05 3.73 -5.49
C CYS A 30 -3.28 4.46 -4.95
N ILE A 31 -4.45 3.91 -5.31
CA ILE A 31 -5.75 4.19 -4.71
C ILE A 31 -6.20 2.92 -3.99
N ILE A 32 -6.43 3.02 -2.69
CA ILE A 32 -6.83 1.92 -1.83
C ILE A 32 -8.29 2.07 -1.45
N VAL A 33 -9.05 1.00 -1.63
CA VAL A 33 -10.47 0.89 -1.25
C VAL A 33 -10.59 -0.16 -0.15
N PRO A 34 -10.42 0.20 1.13
CA PRO A 34 -10.49 -0.74 2.23
C PRO A 34 -11.86 -1.42 2.27
N SER A 35 -11.89 -2.74 2.47
CA SER A 35 -13.15 -3.44 2.66
C SER A 35 -13.68 -3.21 4.09
N PRO A 36 -14.96 -2.82 4.27
CA PRO A 36 -15.56 -2.64 5.58
C PRO A 36 -15.97 -3.97 6.22
N ASN A 37 -15.96 -5.07 5.46
CA ASN A 37 -16.50 -6.37 5.86
C ASN A 37 -15.47 -7.31 6.50
N VAL A 38 -14.34 -6.78 6.96
CA VAL A 38 -13.28 -7.56 7.63
C VAL A 38 -13.34 -7.37 9.15
N THR A 39 -13.00 -8.43 9.88
CA THR A 39 -12.93 -8.41 11.34
C THR A 39 -12.09 -7.23 11.85
N ASP A 40 -12.59 -6.57 12.90
CA ASP A 40 -11.90 -5.48 13.63
C ASP A 40 -11.38 -4.33 12.74
N ASN A 41 -12.00 -4.13 11.56
CA ASN A 41 -11.68 -3.05 10.64
C ASN A 41 -10.17 -2.98 10.27
N HIS A 42 -9.51 -4.14 10.20
CA HIS A 42 -8.06 -4.19 9.99
C HIS A 42 -7.62 -3.62 8.63
N GLN A 43 -8.43 -3.77 7.58
CA GLN A 43 -8.09 -3.22 6.27
C GLN A 43 -8.01 -1.69 6.30
N GLU A 44 -8.92 -1.05 7.00
CA GLU A 44 -8.89 0.41 7.15
C GLU A 44 -7.65 0.85 7.94
N LYS A 45 -7.33 0.17 9.05
CA LYS A 45 -6.10 0.42 9.82
C LYS A 45 -4.86 0.29 8.94
N ASN A 46 -4.77 -0.76 8.12
CA ASN A 46 -3.66 -0.96 7.20
C ASN A 46 -3.56 0.16 6.15
N ALA A 47 -4.69 0.60 5.58
CA ALA A 47 -4.70 1.66 4.60
C ALA A 47 -4.21 2.99 5.19
N ARG A 48 -4.63 3.33 6.42
CA ARG A 48 -4.18 4.55 7.12
C ARG A 48 -2.66 4.59 7.29
N VAL A 49 -2.00 3.46 7.56
CA VAL A 49 -0.52 3.41 7.69
C VAL A 49 0.17 4.03 6.49
N LEU A 50 -0.33 3.78 5.28
CA LEU A 50 0.20 4.37 4.05
C LEU A 50 -0.33 5.79 3.83
N ALA A 51 -1.65 5.99 3.93
CA ALA A 51 -2.29 7.27 3.61
C ALA A 51 -1.80 8.42 4.49
N ASP A 52 -1.61 8.19 5.79
CA ASP A 52 -1.13 9.20 6.76
C ASP A 52 0.30 9.68 6.44
N ARG A 53 1.04 8.94 5.62
CA ARG A 53 2.39 9.27 5.16
C ARG A 53 2.41 9.76 3.71
N GLY A 54 1.24 10.00 3.11
CA GLY A 54 1.08 10.39 1.71
C GLY A 54 1.40 9.27 0.71
N ALA A 55 1.45 8.01 1.17
CA ALA A 55 1.82 6.87 0.35
C ALA A 55 0.62 6.19 -0.36
N ALA A 56 -0.61 6.61 -0.09
CA ALA A 56 -1.81 6.09 -0.74
C ALA A 56 -2.93 7.14 -0.74
N GLN A 57 -3.79 7.12 -1.77
CA GLN A 57 -5.10 7.75 -1.72
C GLN A 57 -6.13 6.73 -1.21
N ILE A 58 -7.00 7.11 -0.28
CA ILE A 58 -8.09 6.23 0.18
C ILE A 58 -9.43 6.69 -0.44
N ILE A 59 -10.23 5.72 -0.86
CA ILE A 59 -11.66 5.91 -1.14
C ILE A 59 -12.42 4.87 -0.31
N HIS A 60 -13.37 5.29 0.52
CA HIS A 60 -14.18 4.33 1.27
C HIS A 60 -15.12 3.57 0.33
N GLU A 61 -15.36 2.29 0.61
CA GLU A 61 -16.17 1.44 -0.27
C GLU A 61 -17.59 2.00 -0.49
N ALA A 62 -18.18 2.64 0.52
CA ALA A 62 -19.49 3.32 0.41
C ALA A 62 -19.50 4.45 -0.64
N ASP A 63 -18.36 5.11 -0.84
CA ASP A 63 -18.20 6.25 -1.77
C ASP A 63 -17.55 5.84 -3.10
N CYS A 64 -17.10 4.58 -3.21
CA CYS A 64 -16.34 4.05 -4.34
C CYS A 64 -17.22 3.71 -5.54
N THR A 65 -17.89 4.73 -6.09
CA THR A 65 -18.57 4.63 -7.40
C THR A 65 -17.57 4.63 -8.55
N GLY A 66 -17.94 4.08 -9.71
CA GLY A 66 -17.10 4.11 -10.91
C GLY A 66 -16.68 5.53 -11.32
N GLN A 67 -17.59 6.51 -11.17
CA GLN A 67 -17.30 7.91 -11.46
C GLN A 67 -16.31 8.52 -10.45
N ALA A 68 -16.45 8.22 -9.15
CA ALA A 68 -15.53 8.70 -8.13
C ALA A 68 -14.12 8.12 -8.36
N LEU A 69 -14.03 6.81 -8.60
CA LEU A 69 -12.77 6.13 -8.85
C LEU A 69 -12.07 6.67 -10.11
N PHE A 70 -12.82 6.87 -11.19
CA PHE A 70 -12.28 7.43 -12.43
C PHE A 70 -11.74 8.85 -12.22
N ARG A 71 -12.48 9.72 -11.51
CA ARG A 71 -12.02 11.08 -11.20
C ARG A 71 -10.74 11.07 -10.36
N GLU A 72 -10.68 10.26 -9.31
CA GLU A 72 -9.48 10.19 -8.46
C GLU A 72 -8.27 9.66 -9.24
N ALA A 73 -8.45 8.64 -10.07
CA ALA A 73 -7.40 8.14 -10.95
C ALA A 73 -6.91 9.23 -11.92
N GLN A 74 -7.83 9.97 -12.55
CA GLN A 74 -7.47 11.09 -13.43
C GLN A 74 -6.72 12.20 -12.69
N VAL A 75 -7.17 12.60 -11.51
CA VAL A 75 -6.51 13.64 -10.71
C VAL A 75 -5.09 13.22 -10.35
N LEU A 76 -4.91 11.97 -9.90
CA LEU A 76 -3.60 11.47 -9.50
C LEU A 76 -2.65 11.33 -10.70
N LEU A 77 -3.11 10.73 -11.80
CA LEU A 77 -2.29 10.52 -13.01
C LEU A 77 -1.91 11.83 -13.71
N ASN A 78 -2.72 12.89 -13.57
CA ASN A 78 -2.40 14.22 -14.10
C ASN A 78 -1.57 15.09 -13.14
N ASP A 79 -1.14 14.56 -11.99
CA ASP A 79 -0.25 15.25 -11.05
C ASP A 79 1.07 14.48 -10.86
N PRO A 80 2.05 14.68 -11.77
CA PRO A 80 3.35 14.03 -11.67
C PRO A 80 4.10 14.35 -10.36
N ALA A 81 3.86 15.51 -9.76
CA ALA A 81 4.52 15.89 -8.51
C ALA A 81 3.99 15.05 -7.34
N ARG A 82 2.67 14.90 -7.25
CA ARG A 82 2.01 14.03 -6.27
C ARG A 82 2.38 12.57 -6.46
N CYS A 83 2.44 12.07 -7.70
CA CYS A 83 2.91 10.70 -7.98
C CYS A 83 4.35 10.47 -7.50
N ARG A 84 5.27 11.41 -7.76
CA ARG A 84 6.66 11.31 -7.26
C ARG A 84 6.74 11.34 -5.74
N ALA A 85 5.95 12.20 -5.09
CA ALA A 85 5.89 12.28 -3.63
C ALA A 85 5.37 10.97 -3.02
N MET A 86 4.28 10.42 -3.58
CA MET A 86 3.69 9.15 -3.15
C MET A 86 4.66 7.98 -3.35
N ARG A 87 5.33 7.90 -4.51
CA ARG A 87 6.39 6.91 -4.76
C ARG A 87 7.48 6.95 -3.70
N ARG A 88 7.98 8.14 -3.36
CA ARG A 88 9.01 8.29 -2.32
C ARG A 88 8.49 7.85 -0.95
N ALA A 89 7.26 8.18 -0.60
CA ALA A 89 6.64 7.77 0.65
C ALA A 89 6.47 6.23 0.73
N LEU A 90 6.02 5.59 -0.35
CA LEU A 90 5.91 4.13 -0.47
C LEU A 90 7.26 3.44 -0.27
N LEU A 91 8.29 3.88 -0.99
CA LEU A 91 9.62 3.28 -0.91
C LEU A 91 10.25 3.48 0.49
N ASN A 92 9.98 4.60 1.16
CA ASN A 92 10.42 4.83 2.54
C ASN A 92 9.72 3.91 3.56
N LEU A 93 8.52 3.41 3.24
CA LEU A 93 7.77 2.48 4.09
C LEU A 93 8.09 1.02 3.81
N ALA A 94 8.69 0.72 2.66
CA ALA A 94 8.97 -0.64 2.23
C ALA A 94 9.98 -1.32 3.17
N VAL A 95 9.62 -2.51 3.67
CA VAL A 95 10.52 -3.39 4.40
C VAL A 95 10.84 -4.59 3.51
N VAL A 96 12.02 -4.56 2.88
CA VAL A 96 12.43 -5.55 1.86
C VAL A 96 13.27 -6.70 2.42
N ASP A 97 13.65 -6.62 3.69
CA ASP A 97 14.50 -7.58 4.41
C ASP A 97 13.73 -8.34 5.51
N SER A 98 12.39 -8.34 5.45
CA SER A 98 11.54 -8.91 6.50
C SER A 98 11.83 -10.37 6.82
N ALA A 99 12.10 -11.20 5.80
CA ALA A 99 12.47 -12.60 5.97
C ALA A 99 13.78 -12.76 6.78
N GLU A 100 14.79 -11.94 6.49
CA GLU A 100 16.08 -11.96 7.19
C GLU A 100 15.93 -11.51 8.65
N ARG A 101 15.15 -10.45 8.88
CA ARG A 101 14.88 -9.94 10.23
C ARG A 101 14.15 -10.97 11.10
N ILE A 102 13.16 -11.67 10.51
CA ILE A 102 12.44 -12.75 11.20
C ILE A 102 13.39 -13.92 11.49
N TYR A 103 14.21 -14.32 10.51
CA TYR A 103 15.20 -15.38 10.69
C TYR A 103 16.19 -15.08 11.82
N GLY A 104 16.75 -13.86 11.84
CA GLY A 104 17.65 -13.40 12.89
C GLY A 104 17.00 -13.45 14.28
N ALA A 105 15.76 -12.99 14.41
CA ALA A 105 15.02 -13.03 15.68
C ALA A 105 14.79 -14.48 16.16
N ILE A 106 14.48 -15.41 15.26
CA ILE A 106 14.33 -16.84 15.60
C ILE A 106 15.65 -17.41 16.11
N LEU A 107 16.78 -17.11 15.46
CA LEU A 107 18.10 -17.58 15.89
C LEU A 107 18.52 -17.02 17.25
N GLU A 108 18.19 -15.77 17.54
CA GLU A 108 18.48 -15.14 18.84
C GLU A 108 17.72 -15.84 19.97
N LEU A 109 16.41 -16.08 19.78
CA LEU A 109 15.59 -16.81 20.74
C LEU A 109 16.04 -18.27 20.92
N ALA A 110 16.48 -18.93 19.85
CA ALA A 110 16.95 -20.31 19.91
C ALA A 110 18.25 -20.48 20.72
N LYS A 111 19.08 -19.43 20.82
CA LYS A 111 20.33 -19.45 21.61
C LYS A 111 20.13 -19.12 23.10
N GLN A 112 18.96 -18.61 23.46
CA GLN A 112 18.61 -18.26 24.84
C GLN A 112 18.01 -19.46 25.62
N ASN A 113 17.77 -20.58 24.93
CA ASN A 113 17.42 -21.88 25.50
C ASN A 113 18.59 -22.85 25.38
#